data_AF-A9VK04-F1
#
_entry.id   AF-A9VK04-F1
#
_cell.length_a   1.000
_cell.length_b   1.000
_cell.length_c   1.000
_cell.angle_alpha   90.00
_cell.angle_beta   90.00
_cell.angle_gamma   90.00
#
_symmetry.space_group_name_H-M   'P 1'
#
loop_
_entity.id
_entity.type
_entity.pdbx_description
1 polymer ?
#
loop_
_entity_poly.entity_id
_entity_poly.type
_entity_poly.pdbx_seq_one_letter_code
_entity_poly.pdbx_strand_id
1 'polypeptide(L)'
;MGKIRVTYDVEFKKQAIDLYLKEGMSYKTIAKELGIHHSVVSRWVKHFEAEGIKGLEEKRGKAKGPGLGRPRVRPEDPEAKIRRLEAENEMLKKLLGM
;
A
#
# COMPACT_ATOMS: atom_id res chain seq x y z
N MET A 1 0.97 -17.71 13.75
CA MET A 1 1.09 -17.12 12.39
C MET A 1 -0.09 -16.20 12.15
N GLY A 2 0.13 -15.00 11.61
CA GLY A 2 -0.98 -14.07 11.30
C GLY A 2 -1.82 -14.60 10.14
N LYS A 3 -3.15 -14.49 10.21
CA LYS A 3 -4.04 -14.85 9.09
C LYS A 3 -3.77 -13.93 7.90
N ILE A 4 -3.58 -14.51 6.72
CA ILE A 4 -3.50 -13.76 5.46
C ILE A 4 -4.83 -13.03 5.28
N ARG A 5 -4.77 -11.71 5.08
CA ARG A 5 -5.96 -10.90 4.85
C ARG A 5 -6.42 -11.09 3.41
N VAL A 6 -7.71 -11.34 3.23
CA VAL A 6 -8.34 -11.38 1.90
C VAL A 6 -8.41 -9.97 1.32
N THR A 7 -7.96 -9.84 0.08
CA THR A 7 -8.11 -8.63 -0.75
C THR A 7 -9.12 -8.90 -1.85
N TYR A 8 -9.85 -7.85 -2.23
CA TYR A 8 -10.88 -7.91 -3.26
C TYR A 8 -10.54 -6.97 -4.39
N ASP A 9 -10.86 -7.37 -5.61
CA ASP A 9 -10.69 -6.55 -6.80
C ASP A 9 -11.62 -5.36 -6.81
N VAL A 10 -11.22 -4.30 -7.52
CA VAL A 10 -11.99 -3.05 -7.61
C VAL A 10 -13.37 -3.30 -8.20
N GLU A 11 -13.48 -4.19 -9.20
CA GLU A 11 -14.75 -4.54 -9.83
C GLU A 11 -15.71 -5.21 -8.85
N PHE A 12 -15.22 -6.14 -8.03
CA PHE A 12 -16.03 -6.79 -6.99
C PHE A 12 -16.52 -5.79 -5.93
N LYS A 13 -15.65 -4.85 -5.53
CA LYS A 13 -16.03 -3.77 -4.60
C LYS A 13 -17.10 -2.86 -5.22
N LYS A 14 -16.96 -2.55 -6.51
CA LYS A 14 -17.90 -1.71 -7.25
C LYS A 14 -19.26 -2.38 -7.36
N GLN A 15 -19.33 -3.68 -7.63
CA GLN A 15 -20.58 -4.44 -7.61
C GLN A 15 -21.32 -4.27 -6.28
N ALA A 16 -20.63 -4.42 -5.14
CA ALA A 16 -21.25 -4.22 -3.83
C ALA A 16 -21.80 -2.80 -3.62
N ILE A 17 -21.16 -1.79 -4.19
CA ILE A 17 -21.58 -0.39 -4.11
C ILE A 17 -22.74 -0.10 -5.05
N ASP A 18 -22.74 -0.66 -6.25
CA ASP A 18 -23.84 -0.57 -7.20
C ASP A 18 -25.13 -1.16 -6.59
N LEU A 19 -25.06 -2.32 -5.94
CA LEU A 19 -26.21 -2.91 -5.21
C LEU A 19 -26.71 -1.99 -4.08
N TYR A 20 -25.81 -1.27 -3.41
CA TYR A 20 -26.17 -0.31 -2.36
C TYR A 20 -26.84 0.95 -2.93
N LEU A 21 -26.24 1.57 -3.94
CA LEU A 21 -26.66 2.87 -4.47
C LEU A 21 -27.85 2.76 -5.43
N LYS A 22 -27.92 1.71 -6.26
CA LYS A 22 -28.97 1.55 -7.27
C LYS A 22 -30.19 0.80 -6.74
N GLU A 23 -29.95 -0.28 -6.00
CA GLU A 23 -31.04 -1.14 -5.50
C GLU A 23 -31.44 -0.80 -4.06
N GLY A 24 -30.74 0.12 -3.39
CA GLY A 24 -31.07 0.56 -2.03
C GLY A 24 -30.91 -0.54 -0.98
N MET A 25 -30.14 -1.60 -1.28
CA MET A 25 -30.00 -2.73 -0.39
C MET A 25 -29.21 -2.38 0.86
N SER A 26 -29.55 -3.03 1.99
CA SER A 26 -28.78 -2.86 3.23
C SER A 26 -27.40 -3.54 3.13
N TYR A 27 -26.42 -3.04 3.89
CA TYR A 27 -25.10 -3.68 3.97
C TYR A 27 -25.15 -5.15 4.37
N LYS A 28 -26.14 -5.57 5.18
CA LYS A 28 -26.29 -6.97 5.61
C LYS A 28 -26.78 -7.85 4.47
N THR A 29 -27.70 -7.36 3.65
CA THR A 29 -28.23 -8.07 2.48
C THR A 29 -27.13 -8.30 1.46
N ILE A 30 -26.42 -7.24 1.09
CA ILE A 30 -25.30 -7.28 0.14
C ILE A 30 -24.19 -8.23 0.63
N ALA A 31 -23.86 -8.14 1.92
CA ALA A 31 -22.86 -9.01 2.53
C ALA A 31 -23.24 -10.50 2.47
N LYS A 32 -24.51 -10.82 2.70
CA LYS A 32 -25.02 -12.19 2.60
C LYS A 32 -24.97 -12.71 1.16
N GLU A 33 -25.34 -11.88 0.20
CA GLU A 33 -25.32 -12.22 -1.23
C GLU A 33 -23.90 -12.42 -1.76
N LEU A 34 -22.97 -11.56 -1.37
CA LEU A 34 -21.57 -11.62 -1.78
C LEU A 34 -20.70 -12.55 -0.91
N GLY A 35 -21.26 -13.16 0.14
CA GLY A 35 -20.54 -14.06 1.04
C GLY A 35 -19.42 -13.37 1.84
N ILE A 36 -19.55 -12.08 2.13
CA ILE A 36 -18.56 -11.28 2.86
C ILE A 36 -19.14 -10.71 4.15
N HIS A 37 -18.31 -10.12 4.99
CA HIS A 37 -18.78 -9.47 6.21
C HIS A 37 -19.33 -8.07 5.94
N HIS A 38 -20.46 -7.69 6.55
CA HIS A 38 -21.12 -6.39 6.30
C HIS A 38 -20.23 -5.17 6.57
N SER A 39 -19.25 -5.29 7.47
CA SER A 39 -18.33 -4.20 7.80
C SER A 39 -17.36 -3.91 6.65
N VAL A 40 -17.11 -4.91 5.80
CA VAL A 40 -16.30 -4.76 4.58
C VAL A 40 -17.07 -3.92 3.56
N VAL A 41 -18.36 -4.23 3.34
CA VAL A 41 -19.25 -3.46 2.45
C VAL A 41 -19.35 -2.00 2.91
N SER A 42 -19.65 -1.79 4.19
CA SER A 42 -19.75 -0.43 4.76
C SER A 42 -18.46 0.37 4.58
N ARG A 43 -17.30 -0.27 4.71
CA ARG A 43 -16.01 0.38 4.48
C ARG A 43 -15.81 0.78 3.02
N TRP A 44 -16.20 -0.06 2.07
CA TRP A 44 -16.09 0.27 0.64
C TRP A 44 -17.00 1.43 0.26
N VAL A 45 -18.24 1.44 0.74
CA VAL A 45 -19.19 2.54 0.51
C VAL A 45 -18.63 3.86 1.02
N LYS A 46 -18.15 3.91 2.28
CA LYS A 46 -17.54 5.13 2.85
C LYS A 46 -16.32 5.61 2.05
N HIS A 47 -15.47 4.69 1.62
CA HIS A 47 -14.29 5.03 0.82
C HIS A 47 -14.66 5.55 -0.56
N PHE A 48 -15.72 4.99 -1.16
CA PHE A 48 -16.26 5.46 -2.42
C PHE A 48 -16.91 6.84 -2.29
N GLU A 49 -17.65 7.10 -1.22
CA GLU A 49 -18.22 8.42 -0.95
C GLU A 49 -17.13 9.49 -0.74
N ALA A 50 -16.01 9.12 -0.12
CA ALA A 50 -14.91 10.05 0.16
C ALA A 50 -13.98 10.31 -1.04
N GLU A 51 -13.62 9.26 -1.79
CA GLU A 51 -12.57 9.32 -2.81
C GLU A 51 -13.01 8.81 -4.20
N GLY A 52 -14.28 8.44 -4.37
CA GLY A 52 -14.80 7.79 -5.57
C GLY A 52 -14.14 6.45 -5.84
N ILE A 53 -13.91 6.13 -7.13
CA ILE A 53 -13.26 4.88 -7.54
C ILE A 53 -11.86 4.71 -6.91
N LYS A 54 -11.12 5.80 -6.69
CA LYS A 54 -9.78 5.76 -6.08
C LYS A 54 -9.81 5.24 -4.64
N GLY A 55 -10.93 5.41 -3.94
CA GLY A 55 -11.15 4.86 -2.60
C GLY A 55 -11.24 3.32 -2.57
N LEU A 56 -11.51 2.69 -3.71
CA LEU A 56 -11.63 1.23 -3.83
C LEU A 56 -10.32 0.55 -4.19
N GLU A 57 -9.33 1.30 -4.66
CA GLU A 57 -8.02 0.76 -4.99
C GLU A 57 -7.30 0.23 -3.75
N GLU A 58 -6.63 -0.91 -3.87
CA GLU A 58 -5.75 -1.40 -2.80
C GLU A 58 -4.52 -0.48 -2.70
N LYS A 59 -4.28 0.08 -1.52
CA LYS A 59 -3.18 1.04 -1.27
C LYS A 59 -1.99 0.38 -0.56
N ARG A 60 -2.14 -0.86 -0.06
CA ARG A 60 -1.08 -1.56 0.68
C ARG A 60 -0.02 -2.16 -0.23
N GLY A 61 1.22 -2.21 0.27
CA GLY A 61 2.25 -3.13 -0.23
C GLY A 61 2.74 -2.89 -1.66
N LYS A 62 2.47 -1.73 -2.28
CA LYS A 62 2.92 -1.44 -3.65
C LYS A 62 4.39 -1.07 -3.79
N ALA A 63 5.16 -1.05 -2.70
CA ALA A 63 6.59 -0.79 -2.76
C ALA A 63 7.29 -1.94 -3.51
N LYS A 64 7.67 -1.68 -4.77
CA LYS A 64 8.42 -2.62 -5.62
C LYS A 64 9.78 -2.04 -5.97
N GLY A 65 10.83 -2.57 -5.35
CA GLY A 65 12.22 -2.24 -5.68
C GLY A 65 13.11 -2.10 -4.44
N PRO A 66 14.45 -2.19 -4.60
CA PRO A 66 15.40 -1.94 -3.52
C PRO A 66 15.26 -0.49 -3.02
N GLY A 67 15.17 -0.32 -1.70
CA GLY A 67 14.99 1.00 -1.07
C GLY A 67 13.56 1.54 -1.02
N LEU A 68 12.57 0.84 -1.60
CA LEU A 68 11.16 1.24 -1.52
C LEU A 68 10.44 0.56 -0.35
N GLY A 69 9.59 1.32 0.34
CA GLY A 69 8.84 0.87 1.51
C GLY A 69 9.55 1.19 2.83
N ARG A 70 9.09 0.59 3.93
CA ARG A 70 9.70 0.80 5.25
C ARG A 70 11.14 0.26 5.25
N PRO A 71 12.17 1.07 5.56
CA PRO A 71 13.55 0.60 5.64
C PRO A 71 13.66 -0.59 6.60
N ARG A 72 14.27 -1.69 6.13
CA ARG A 72 14.52 -2.88 6.96
C ARG A 72 15.72 -2.70 7.89
N VAL A 73 16.60 -1.77 7.55
CA VAL A 73 17.78 -1.37 8.32
C VAL A 73 17.72 0.13 8.57
N ARG A 74 18.31 0.58 9.69
CA ARG A 74 18.55 2.00 9.90
C ARG A 74 19.44 2.49 8.76
N PRO A 75 19.08 3.58 8.05
CA PRO A 75 20.00 4.19 7.12
C PRO A 75 21.27 4.59 7.87
N GLU A 76 22.43 4.40 7.24
CA GLU A 76 23.69 4.91 7.77
C GLU A 76 23.58 6.44 7.92
N ASP A 77 24.21 6.98 8.96
CA ASP A 77 24.27 8.42 9.17
C ASP A 77 24.94 9.09 7.94
N PRO A 78 24.32 10.11 7.32
CA PRO A 78 24.84 10.72 6.10
C PRO A 78 26.28 11.23 6.24
N GLU A 79 26.63 11.72 7.43
CA GLU A 79 27.93 12.33 7.71
C GLU A 79 29.01 11.26 7.86
N ALA A 80 28.69 10.14 8.52
CA ALA A 80 29.55 8.96 8.54
C ALA A 80 29.80 8.40 7.12
N LYS A 81 28.77 8.39 6.27
CA LYS A 81 28.89 7.95 4.87
C LYS A 81 29.79 8.87 4.06
N ILE A 82 29.63 10.19 4.19
CA ILE A 82 30.47 11.19 3.52
C ILE A 82 31.93 10.98 3.91
N ARG A 83 32.22 10.94 5.22
CA ARG A 83 33.59 10.77 5.73
C ARG A 83 34.27 9.51 5.18
N ARG A 84 33.55 8.38 5.14
CA ARG A 84 34.06 7.13 4.58
C ARG A 84 34.36 7.27 3.08
N LEU A 85 33.40 7.82 2.32
CA LEU A 85 33.55 7.99 0.86
C LEU A 85 34.66 8.99 0.53
N GLU A 86 34.84 10.03 1.33
CA GLU A 86 35.94 10.99 1.16
C GLU A 86 37.29 10.32 1.40
N ALA A 87 37.43 9.52 2.47
CA ALA A 87 38.65 8.76 2.72
C ALA A 87 38.96 7.74 1.61
N GLU A 88 37.92 7.04 1.12
CA GLU A 88 38.05 6.10 0.01
C GLU A 88 38.44 6.82 -1.29
N ASN A 89 37.81 7.96 -1.60
CA ASN A 89 38.18 8.80 -2.74
C ASN A 89 39.59 9.33 -2.64
N GLU A 90 40.03 9.74 -1.45
CA GLU A 90 41.40 10.21 -1.23
C GLU A 90 42.42 9.11 -1.48
N MET A 91 42.15 7.89 -0.97
CA MET A 91 42.99 6.72 -1.21
C MET A 91 43.03 6.36 -2.70
N LEU A 92 41.89 6.38 -3.38
CA LEU A 92 41.79 6.09 -4.82
C LEU A 92 42.50 7.15 -5.66
N LYS A 93 42.37 8.43 -5.32
CA LYS A 93 43.09 9.53 -5.98
C LYS A 93 44.60 9.35 -5.85
N LYS A 94 45.09 9.04 -4.64
CA LYS A 94 46.51 8.72 -4.39
C LYS A 94 46.99 7.53 -5.21
N LEU A 95 46.18 6.49 -5.33
CA LEU A 95 46.50 5.30 -6.12
C LEU A 95 46.53 5.59 -7.64
N LEU A 96 45.64 6.46 -8.11
CA LEU A 96 45.57 6.91 -9.50
C LEU A 96 46.57 8.02 -9.84
N GLY A 97 47.33 8.51 -8.85
CA GLY A 97 48.29 9.61 -9.03
C GLY A 97 47.64 10.96 -9.34
N MET A 98 46.39 11.16 -8.93
CA MET A 98 45.61 12.40 -9.09
C MET A 98 45.78 13.34 -7.90
#